data_AF-A0A4P8XJS4-F1
#
_entry.id   AF-A0A4P8XJS4-F1
#
_cell.length_a   1.000
_cell.length_b   1.000
_cell.length_c   1.000
_cell.angle_alpha   90.00
_cell.angle_beta   90.00
_cell.angle_gamma   90.00
#
_symmetry.space_group_name_H-M   'P 1'
#
loop_
_entity.id
_entity.type
_entity.pdbx_description
1 polymer ?
#
loop_
_entity_poly.entity_id
_entity_poly.type
_entity_poly.pdbx_seq_one_letter_code
_entity_poly.pdbx_strand_id
1 'polypeptide(L)'
;MVGVSKESKELETFYPSDITLLDSIEIMSGDNGTKKTTTDQILIQEWIEKVRHLKIILDPDREDSSGVLFHVTMLEQGEKKLYMTPININHYRMETQSELADRMTELYDSIK
;
A
#
# COMPACT_ATOMS: atom_id res chain seq x y z
N MET A 1 14.76 -24.65 15.32
CA MET A 1 13.62 -23.91 14.76
C MET A 1 13.95 -22.44 14.95
N VAL A 2 14.40 -21.75 13.89
CA VAL A 2 14.60 -20.31 13.96
C VAL A 2 13.20 -19.72 13.78
N GLY A 3 12.55 -19.39 14.88
CA GLY A 3 11.32 -18.60 14.83
C GLY A 3 11.71 -17.27 14.22
N VAL A 4 11.31 -17.04 12.96
CA VAL A 4 11.43 -15.72 12.36
C VAL A 4 10.53 -14.82 13.20
N SER A 5 11.13 -13.96 14.00
CA SER A 5 10.40 -12.93 14.73
C SER A 5 9.62 -12.14 13.68
N LYS A 6 8.29 -12.28 13.67
CA LYS A 6 7.40 -11.47 12.84
C LYS A 6 7.43 -10.05 13.39
N GLU A 7 8.44 -9.28 13.01
CA GLU A 7 8.61 -7.90 13.48
C GLU A 7 7.62 -7.00 12.74
N SER A 8 6.82 -6.26 13.49
CA SER A 8 5.94 -5.23 12.96
C SER A 8 6.76 -3.99 12.60
N LYS A 9 6.61 -3.49 11.37
CA LYS A 9 7.23 -2.26 10.90
C LYS A 9 6.17 -1.30 10.38
N GLU A 10 6.40 0.00 10.49
CA GLU A 10 5.51 1.00 9.92
C GLU A 10 5.59 0.98 8.39
N LEU A 11 4.49 1.27 7.71
CA LEU A 11 4.42 1.27 6.24
C LEU A 11 5.47 2.20 5.63
N GLU A 12 5.70 3.37 6.22
CA GLU A 12 6.70 4.32 5.72
C GLU A 12 8.13 3.76 5.70
N THR A 13 8.44 2.78 6.57
CA THR A 13 9.78 2.15 6.58
C THR A 13 10.07 1.31 5.33
N PHE A 14 9.03 0.96 4.56
CA PHE A 14 9.16 0.27 3.27
C PHE A 14 9.34 1.23 2.10
N TYR A 15 9.13 2.52 2.33
CA TYR A 15 9.36 3.55 1.34
C TYR A 15 10.85 3.94 1.35
N PRO A 16 11.55 3.95 0.19
CA PRO A 16 13.01 4.12 0.14
C PRO A 16 13.49 5.55 0.44
N SER A 17 12.57 6.51 0.56
CA SER A 17 12.84 7.93 0.75
C SER A 17 11.85 8.50 1.77
N ASP A 18 11.67 9.82 1.82
CA ASP A 18 10.62 10.40 2.63
C ASP A 18 9.26 10.21 1.93
N ILE A 19 8.37 9.43 2.54
CA ILE A 19 7.04 9.13 1.99
C ILE A 19 6.21 10.41 1.76
N THR A 20 6.52 11.51 2.44
CA THR A 20 5.84 12.80 2.26
C THR A 20 6.21 13.49 0.94
N LEU A 21 7.26 13.04 0.23
CA LEU A 21 7.66 13.56 -1.08
C LEU A 21 6.87 12.95 -2.25
N LEU A 22 5.95 12.04 -1.95
CA LEU A 22 5.13 11.37 -2.94
C LEU A 22 4.33 12.35 -3.80
N ASP A 23 4.48 12.28 -5.12
CA ASP A 23 3.81 13.21 -6.03
C ASP A 23 2.56 12.62 -6.71
N SER A 24 2.46 11.30 -6.75
CA SER A 24 1.37 10.62 -7.42
C SER A 24 1.08 9.24 -6.84
N ILE A 25 -0.21 8.89 -6.84
CA ILE A 25 -0.68 7.56 -6.48
C ILE A 25 -1.52 7.01 -7.63
N GLU A 26 -1.16 5.81 -8.07
CA GLU A 26 -1.95 4.99 -8.96
C GLU A 26 -2.64 3.90 -8.15
N ILE A 27 -3.95 3.74 -8.31
CA ILE A 27 -4.74 2.67 -7.70
C ILE A 27 -5.54 1.93 -8.76
N MET A 28 -5.47 0.61 -8.73
CA MET A 28 -6.18 -0.27 -9.67
C MET A 28 -7.11 -1.20 -8.90
N SER A 29 -8.37 -1.26 -9.32
CA SER A 29 -9.33 -2.24 -8.81
C SER A 29 -8.97 -3.64 -9.29
N GLY A 30 -8.88 -4.59 -8.37
CA GLY A 30 -8.67 -6.01 -8.69
C GLY A 30 -9.92 -6.71 -9.22
N ASP A 31 -11.10 -6.10 -9.08
CA ASP A 31 -12.37 -6.65 -9.56
C ASP A 31 -12.53 -6.46 -11.08
N ASN A 32 -12.31 -5.23 -11.58
CA ASN A 32 -12.56 -4.88 -12.97
C ASN A 32 -11.33 -4.32 -13.71
N GLY A 33 -10.17 -4.21 -13.05
CA GLY A 33 -8.94 -3.69 -13.64
C GLY A 33 -8.93 -2.17 -13.86
N THR A 34 -9.98 -1.45 -13.44
CA THR A 34 -10.07 0.00 -13.62
C THR A 34 -9.00 0.68 -12.77
N LYS A 35 -8.18 1.47 -13.45
CA LYS A 35 -7.10 2.24 -12.86
C LYS A 35 -7.49 3.71 -12.72
N LYS A 36 -7.19 4.27 -11.56
CA LYS A 36 -7.30 5.69 -11.26
C LYS A 36 -5.94 6.21 -10.82
N THR A 37 -5.63 7.45 -11.17
CA THR A 37 -4.39 8.11 -10.77
C THR A 37 -4.74 9.47 -10.18
N THR A 38 -4.12 9.80 -9.05
CA THR A 38 -4.20 11.14 -8.47
C THR A 38 -2.82 11.76 -8.34
N THR A 39 -2.77 13.06 -8.62
CA THR A 39 -1.65 13.96 -8.35
C THR A 39 -2.06 15.08 -7.39
N ASP A 40 -3.27 14.98 -6.81
CA ASP A 40 -3.78 15.96 -5.84
C ASP A 40 -3.00 15.79 -4.54
N GLN A 41 -2.11 16.76 -4.28
CA GLN A 41 -1.23 16.75 -3.13
C GLN A 41 -2.00 16.76 -1.80
N ILE A 42 -3.17 17.40 -1.72
CA ILE A 42 -3.94 17.40 -0.47
C ILE A 42 -4.46 16.00 -0.19
N LEU A 43 -5.08 15.37 -1.18
CA LEU A 43 -5.58 13.99 -1.06
C LEU A 43 -4.46 12.99 -0.77
N ILE A 44 -3.32 13.14 -1.45
CA ILE A 44 -2.14 12.28 -1.26
C ILE A 44 -1.63 12.37 0.18
N GLN A 45 -1.42 13.58 0.70
CA GLN A 45 -0.90 13.78 2.05
C GLN A 45 -1.91 13.29 3.11
N GLU A 46 -3.21 13.61 2.95
CA GLU A 46 -4.26 13.10 3.85
C GLU A 46 -4.29 11.57 3.90
N TRP A 47 -4.10 10.92 2.75
CA TRP A 47 -4.08 9.46 2.69
C TRP A 47 -2.79 8.88 3.30
N ILE A 48 -1.61 9.46 2.99
CA ILE A 48 -0.33 9.07 3.58
C ILE A 48 -0.37 9.15 5.10
N GLU A 49 -0.92 10.23 5.67
CA GLU A 49 -1.09 10.40 7.11
C GLU A 49 -1.88 9.25 7.76
N LYS A 50 -2.89 8.73 7.05
CA LYS A 50 -3.71 7.59 7.51
C LYS A 50 -2.98 6.25 7.42
N VAL A 51 -2.08 6.06 6.45
CA VAL A 51 -1.48 4.73 6.15
C VAL A 51 -0.04 4.58 6.62
N ARG A 52 0.75 5.66 6.72
CA ARG A 52 2.20 5.60 6.99
C ARG A 52 2.55 4.90 8.29
N HIS A 53 1.71 5.06 9.31
CA HIS A 53 1.87 4.52 10.66
C HIS A 53 1.27 3.12 10.84
N LEU A 54 0.66 2.55 9.79
CA LEU A 54 0.11 1.20 9.84
C LEU A 54 1.22 0.18 10.10
N LYS A 55 0.96 -0.72 11.04
CA LYS A 55 1.90 -1.77 11.44
C LYS A 55 1.80 -2.95 10.49
N ILE A 56 2.77 -3.06 9.60
CA ILE A 56 2.91 -4.13 8.64
C ILE A 56 3.74 -5.27 9.26
N ILE A 57 3.20 -6.48 9.20
CA ILE A 57 3.87 -7.70 9.65
C ILE A 57 4.12 -8.57 8.43
N LEU A 58 5.39 -8.75 8.07
CA LEU A 58 5.76 -9.64 6.96
C LEU A 58 5.52 -11.11 7.35
N ASP A 59 4.92 -11.86 6.45
CA ASP A 59 4.60 -13.27 6.62
C ASP A 59 4.91 -14.05 5.33
N PRO A 60 6.18 -14.45 5.12
CA PRO A 60 6.59 -15.13 3.89
C PRO A 60 5.97 -16.53 3.73
N ASP A 61 5.62 -17.17 4.84
CA ASP A 61 5.08 -18.54 4.87
C ASP A 61 3.58 -18.60 4.54
N ARG A 62 2.93 -17.44 4.41
CA ARG A 62 1.52 -17.36 4.07
C ARG A 62 1.24 -17.89 2.66
N GLU A 63 0.23 -18.76 2.55
CA GLU A 63 -0.29 -19.22 1.27
C GLU A 63 -1.07 -18.10 0.55
N ASP A 64 -0.70 -17.87 -0.71
CA ASP A 64 -1.29 -16.85 -1.57
C ASP A 64 -2.59 -17.39 -2.17
N SER A 65 -3.71 -17.13 -1.49
CA SER A 65 -5.02 -17.71 -1.83
C SER A 65 -6.13 -16.68 -2.02
N SER A 66 -5.82 -15.38 -1.92
CA SER A 66 -6.82 -14.31 -1.92
C SER A 66 -6.61 -13.37 -3.11
N GLY A 67 -7.63 -13.24 -3.96
CA GLY A 67 -7.73 -12.09 -4.85
C GLY A 67 -7.70 -10.79 -4.03
N VAL A 68 -7.00 -9.77 -4.51
CA VAL A 68 -6.87 -8.50 -3.80
C VAL A 68 -7.83 -7.48 -4.38
N LEU A 69 -8.46 -6.68 -3.52
CA LEU A 69 -9.44 -5.68 -3.94
C LEU A 69 -8.79 -4.52 -4.70
N PHE A 70 -7.59 -4.13 -4.27
CA PHE A 70 -6.87 -3.00 -4.83
C PHE A 70 -5.37 -3.26 -4.91
N HIS A 71 -4.78 -2.64 -5.93
CA HIS A 71 -3.34 -2.51 -6.11
C HIS A 71 -3.00 -1.04 -6.06
N VAL A 72 -2.13 -0.63 -5.13
CA VAL A 72 -1.64 0.75 -5.03
C VAL A 72 -0.19 0.79 -5.44
N THR A 73 0.13 1.74 -6.32
CA THR A 73 1.49 2.10 -6.70
C THR A 73 1.71 3.56 -6.32
N MET A 74 2.68 3.79 -5.45
CA MET A 74 3.17 5.10 -5.06
C MET A 74 4.33 5.50 -5.98
N LEU A 75 4.23 6.66 -6.61
CA LEU A 75 5.27 7.19 -7.47
C LEU A 75 5.75 8.58 -7.01
N GLU A 76 7.03 8.81 -7.25
CA GLU A 76 7.70 10.08 -7.02
C GLU A 76 8.50 10.40 -8.28
N GLN A 77 8.24 11.57 -8.87
CA GLN A 77 8.77 12.02 -10.15
C GLN A 77 8.52 11.03 -11.30
N GLY A 78 7.40 10.29 -11.22
CA GLY A 78 7.05 9.23 -12.17
C GLY A 78 7.78 7.90 -11.94
N GLU A 79 8.67 7.80 -10.96
CA GLU A 79 9.33 6.55 -10.58
C GLU A 79 8.51 5.80 -9.53
N LYS A 80 8.31 4.49 -9.72
CA LYS A 80 7.65 3.64 -8.73
C LYS A 80 8.54 3.48 -7.50
N LYS A 81 8.13 4.01 -6.36
CA LYS A 81 8.87 3.91 -5.10
C LYS A 81 8.35 2.82 -4.18
N LEU A 82 7.03 2.58 -4.20
CA LEU A 82 6.40 1.55 -3.38
C LEU A 82 5.19 0.97 -4.10
N TYR A 83 5.07 -0.35 -4.07
CA TYR A 83 3.89 -1.07 -4.55
C TYR A 83 3.30 -1.88 -3.40
N MET A 84 1.98 -1.87 -3.28
CA MET A 84 1.30 -2.62 -2.23
C MET A 84 -0.10 -3.09 -2.62
N THR A 85 -0.54 -4.14 -1.95
CA THR A 85 -1.92 -4.62 -1.87
C THR A 85 -2.26 -4.81 -0.39
N PRO A 86 -3.49 -5.18 -0.01
CA PRO A 86 -3.80 -5.49 1.39
C PRO A 86 -3.03 -6.67 1.99
N ILE A 87 -2.31 -7.45 1.18
CA ILE A 87 -1.60 -8.67 1.60
C ILE A 87 -0.14 -8.70 1.16
N ASN A 88 0.32 -7.73 0.37
CA ASN A 88 1.70 -7.65 -0.12
C ASN A 88 2.22 -6.21 -0.05
N ILE A 89 3.51 -6.05 0.23
CA ILE A 89 4.24 -4.79 0.12
C ILE A 89 5.59 -5.02 -0.56
N ASN A 90 5.92 -4.30 -1.64
CA ASN A 90 7.13 -4.49 -2.44
C ASN A 90 7.44 -5.97 -2.76
N HIS A 91 6.41 -6.74 -3.13
CA HIS A 91 6.49 -8.19 -3.41
C HIS A 91 6.76 -9.10 -2.19
N TYR A 92 6.85 -8.55 -0.98
CA TYR A 92 6.86 -9.31 0.25
C TYR A 92 5.44 -9.57 0.73
N ARG A 93 5.15 -10.82 1.08
CA ARG A 93 3.89 -11.21 1.71
C ARG A 93 3.80 -10.65 3.12
N MET A 94 2.60 -10.23 3.50
CA MET A 94 2.29 -9.74 4.84
C MET A 94 0.98 -10.33 5.35
N GLU A 95 0.76 -10.21 6.65
CA GLU A 95 -0.56 -10.47 7.24
C GLU A 95 -1.60 -9.54 6.61
N THR A 96 -2.84 -10.02 6.47
CA THR A 96 -3.91 -9.22 5.85
C THR A 96 -4.10 -7.93 6.63
N GLN A 97 -3.97 -6.81 5.93
CA GLN A 97 -4.17 -5.48 6.47
C GLN A 97 -5.59 -5.01 6.11
N SER A 98 -6.58 -5.36 6.93
CA SER A 98 -7.97 -4.91 6.71
C SER A 98 -8.08 -3.40 6.73
N GLU A 99 -7.40 -2.73 7.67
CA GLU A 99 -7.39 -1.26 7.72
C GLU A 99 -6.79 -0.66 6.44
N LEU A 100 -5.70 -1.24 5.92
CA LEU A 100 -5.13 -0.80 4.65
C LEU A 100 -6.12 -0.97 3.49
N ALA A 101 -6.87 -2.08 3.45
CA ALA A 101 -7.91 -2.29 2.44
C ALA A 101 -9.02 -1.22 2.51
N ASP A 102 -9.44 -0.84 3.72
CA ASP A 102 -10.43 0.22 3.92
C ASP A 102 -9.87 1.57 3.43
N ARG A 103 -8.61 1.90 3.76
CA ARG A 103 -7.95 3.13 3.28
C ARG A 103 -7.77 3.14 1.76
N MET A 104 -7.51 1.99 1.14
CA MET A 104 -7.43 1.88 -0.32
C MET A 104 -8.79 2.13 -0.98
N THR A 105 -9.88 1.63 -0.38
CA THR A 105 -11.24 1.87 -0.84
C THR A 105 -11.59 3.35 -0.76
N GLU A 106 -11.33 3.99 0.39
CA GLU A 106 -11.51 5.43 0.57
C GLU A 106 -10.76 6.25 -0.49
N LEU A 107 -9.51 5.89 -0.78
CA LEU A 107 -8.71 6.54 -1.81
C LEU A 107 -9.33 6.37 -3.19
N TYR A 108 -9.70 5.13 -3.56
CA TYR A 108 -10.27 4.83 -4.87
C TYR A 108 -11.54 5.65 -5.15
N ASP A 109 -12.41 5.77 -4.14
CA ASP A 109 -13.67 6.50 -4.24
C ASP A 109 -13.48 8.02 -4.25
N SER A 110 -12.40 8.51 -3.62
CA SER A 110 -12.06 9.94 -3.59
C SER A 110 -11.48 10.46 -4.91
N ILE A 111 -10.90 9.57 -5.73
CA ILE A 111 -10.35 9.93 -7.05
C ILE A 111 -11.50 9.98 -8.07
N LYS A 112 -11.71 11.15 -8.66
CA LYS A 112 -12.76 11.42 -9.65
C LYS A 112 -12.43 10.90 -11.04
#